data_AF-A0A7J6UXT5-F1
#
_entry.id   AF-A0A7J6UXT5-F1
#
_cell.length_a   1.000
_cell.length_b   1.000
_cell.length_c   1.000
_cell.angle_alpha   90.00
_cell.angle_beta   90.00
_cell.angle_gamma   90.00
#
_symmetry.space_group_name_H-M   'P 1'
#
loop_
_entity.id
_entity.type
_entity.pdbx_description
1 polymer ?
#
loop_
_entity_poly.entity_id
_entity_poly.type
_entity_poly.pdbx_seq_one_letter_code
_entity_poly.pdbx_strand_id
1 'polypeptide(L)'
;MESQSLVPDVLTYILLLYGFCQHGKMQDAEHIFRKMTQRDVKPDKSTYTSLMDGYVAQDNLKEAFRYHDEMLQIGFVPDDNF
;
A
#
# COMPACT_ATOMS: atom_id res chain seq x y z
N MET A 1 -3.42 5.35 32.98
CA MET A 1 -3.78 5.62 31.57
C MET A 1 -3.62 4.32 30.83
N GLU A 2 -4.69 3.55 30.70
CA GLU A 2 -4.69 2.33 29.89
C GLU A 2 -4.68 2.78 28.43
N SER A 3 -3.55 2.64 27.74
CA SER A 3 -3.54 2.69 26.29
C SER A 3 -4.33 1.49 25.81
N GLN A 4 -5.62 1.68 25.56
CA GLN A 4 -6.40 0.72 24.78
C GLN A 4 -5.68 0.57 23.45
N SER A 5 -5.03 -0.57 23.29
CA SER A 5 -4.43 -0.99 22.03
C SER A 5 -5.57 -1.22 21.04
N LEU A 6 -6.08 -0.15 20.43
CA LEU A 6 -6.96 -0.24 19.28
C LEU A 6 -6.17 -1.02 18.24
N VAL A 7 -6.60 -2.24 17.96
CA VAL A 7 -6.07 -3.03 16.85
C VAL A 7 -6.73 -2.44 15.61
N PRO A 8 -6.00 -1.64 14.78
CA PRO A 8 -6.54 -1.19 13.51
C PRO A 8 -7.06 -2.39 12.73
N ASP A 9 -8.31 -2.27 12.27
CA ASP A 9 -8.96 -3.27 11.43
C ASP A 9 -8.39 -3.18 10.00
N VAL A 10 -8.69 -4.19 9.17
CA VAL A 10 -8.26 -4.25 7.77
C VAL A 10 -8.59 -2.96 7.01
N LEU A 11 -9.80 -2.44 7.23
CA LEU A 11 -10.27 -1.19 6.64
C LEU A 11 -9.44 0.02 7.10
N THR A 12 -8.94 0.02 8.34
CA THR A 12 -8.09 1.10 8.85
C THR A 12 -6.74 1.13 8.12
N TYR A 13 -6.13 -0.03 7.88
CA TYR A 13 -4.87 -0.11 7.13
C TYR A 13 -5.02 0.40 5.70
N ILE A 14 -6.07 -0.06 5.00
CA ILE A 14 -6.35 0.34 3.62
C ILE A 14 -6.57 1.85 3.54
N LEU A 15 -7.39 2.42 4.44
CA LEU A 15 -7.69 3.85 4.43
C LEU A 15 -6.46 4.70 4.72
N LEU A 16 -5.62 4.30 5.70
CA LEU A 16 -4.38 5.00 6.02
C LEU A 16 -3.40 4.96 4.85
N LEU A 17 -3.19 3.78 4.25
CA LEU A 17 -2.31 3.61 3.11
C LEU A 17 -2.75 4.47 1.94
N TYR A 18 -4.03 4.42 1.59
CA TYR A 18 -4.60 5.22 0.51
C TYR A 18 -4.45 6.72 0.78
N GLY A 19 -4.78 7.17 1.99
CA GLY A 19 -4.62 8.56 2.41
C GLY A 19 -3.17 9.02 2.30
N PHE A 20 -2.20 8.21 2.71
CA PHE A 20 -0.78 8.53 2.57
C PHE A 20 -0.34 8.59 1.10
N CYS A 21 -0.77 7.65 0.25
CA CYS A 21 -0.46 7.66 -1.18
C CYS A 21 -0.99 8.92 -1.87
N GLN A 22 -2.25 9.28 -1.62
CA GLN A 22 -2.87 10.49 -2.18
C GLN A 22 -2.15 11.79 -1.79
N HIS A 23 -1.55 11.83 -0.60
CA HIS A 23 -0.81 13.00 -0.12
C HIS A 23 0.69 12.94 -0.42
N GLY A 24 1.15 11.97 -1.22
CA GLY A 24 2.56 11.78 -1.55
C GLY A 24 3.43 11.40 -0.35
N LYS A 25 2.85 10.90 0.74
CA LYS A 25 3.57 10.46 1.94
C LYS A 25 3.98 9.00 1.81
N MET A 26 4.76 8.68 0.79
CA MET A 26 5.05 7.28 0.43
C MET A 26 5.83 6.51 1.50
N GLN A 27 6.71 7.18 2.25
CA GLN A 27 7.40 6.56 3.39
C GLN A 27 6.40 6.08 4.48
N ASP A 28 5.38 6.88 4.76
CA ASP A 28 4.31 6.51 5.70
C ASP A 28 3.45 5.39 5.09
N ALA A 29 3.13 5.47 3.80
CA ALA A 29 2.38 4.42 3.09
C ALA A 29 3.09 3.06 3.14
N GLU A 30 4.40 3.01 2.90
CA GLU A 30 5.21 1.79 3.02
C GLU A 30 5.24 1.26 4.45
N HIS A 31 5.31 2.15 5.44
CA HIS A 31 5.27 1.76 6.84
C HIS A 31 3.93 1.09 7.19
N ILE A 32 2.82 1.61 6.67
CA ILE A 32 1.50 1.00 6.83
C ILE A 32 1.41 -0.33 6.09
N PHE A 33 1.90 -0.41 4.85
CA PHE A 33 1.94 -1.64 4.06
C PHE A 33 2.70 -2.75 4.78
N ARG A 34 3.90 -2.46 5.32
CA ARG A 34 4.68 -3.43 6.11
C ARG A 34 3.96 -3.85 7.39
N LYS A 35 3.27 -2.94 8.07
CA LYS A 35 2.48 -3.29 9.27
C LYS A 35 1.28 -4.18 8.91
N MET A 36 0.66 -3.96 7.76
CA MET A 36 -0.43 -4.77 7.24
C MET A 36 0.03 -6.22 7.03
N THR A 37 1.15 -6.41 6.32
CA THR A 37 1.73 -7.75 6.08
C THR A 37 2.22 -8.44 7.36
N GLN A 38 2.83 -7.69 8.29
CA GLN A 38 3.27 -8.22 9.59
C GLN A 38 2.13 -8.72 10.49
N ARG A 39 0.89 -8.28 10.24
CA ARG A 39 -0.30 -8.69 10.99
C ARG A 39 -1.16 -9.71 10.24
N ASP A 40 -0.59 -10.35 9.22
CA ASP A 40 -1.30 -11.29 8.33
C ASP A 40 -2.52 -10.67 7.63
N VAL A 41 -2.60 -9.34 7.57
CA VAL A 41 -3.60 -8.64 6.76
C VAL A 41 -3.09 -8.64 5.33
N LYS A 42 -3.79 -9.33 4.44
CA LYS A 42 -3.35 -9.50 3.04
C LYS A 42 -3.62 -8.24 2.22
N PRO A 43 -2.59 -7.61 1.63
CA PRO A 43 -2.78 -6.57 0.63
C PRO A 43 -3.54 -7.13 -0.57
N ASP A 44 -4.44 -6.32 -1.13
CA ASP A 44 -5.22 -6.65 -2.32
C ASP A 44 -4.72 -5.86 -3.54
N LYS A 45 -5.33 -6.11 -4.71
CA LYS A 45 -5.04 -5.40 -5.96
C LYS A 45 -5.03 -3.87 -5.76
N SER A 46 -6.07 -3.32 -5.13
CA SER A 46 -6.23 -1.88 -4.89
C SER A 46 -5.09 -1.29 -4.06
N THR A 47 -4.56 -2.06 -3.11
CA THR A 47 -3.41 -1.68 -2.28
C THR A 47 -2.15 -1.49 -3.12
N TYR A 48 -1.85 -2.44 -4.02
CA TYR A 48 -0.69 -2.33 -4.92
C TYR A 48 -0.86 -1.21 -5.93
N THR A 49 -2.03 -1.09 -6.57
CA THR A 49 -2.32 0.01 -7.50
C THR A 49 -2.12 1.36 -6.84
N SER A 50 -2.60 1.55 -5.60
CA SER A 50 -2.42 2.81 -4.86
C SER A 50 -0.95 3.15 -4.60
N LEU A 51 -0.13 2.15 -4.27
CA LEU A 51 1.31 2.34 -4.06
C LEU A 51 2.03 2.67 -5.37
N MET A 52 1.69 1.99 -6.45
CA MET A 52 2.21 2.25 -7.79
C MET A 52 1.89 3.68 -8.23
N ASP A 53 0.62 4.08 -8.17
CA ASP A 53 0.16 5.42 -8.54
C ASP A 53 0.86 6.50 -7.71
N GLY A 54 1.00 6.28 -6.41
CA GLY A 54 1.70 7.18 -5.50
C GLY A 54 3.18 7.37 -5.87
N TYR A 55 3.87 6.30 -6.30
CA TYR A 55 5.26 6.38 -6.76
C TYR A 55 5.40 6.97 -8.16
N VAL A 56 4.47 6.68 -9.07
CA VAL A 56 4.41 7.31 -10.41
C VAL A 56 4.22 8.82 -10.28
N ALA A 57 3.35 9.27 -9.37
CA ALA A 57 3.13 10.69 -9.11
C ALA A 57 4.37 11.42 -8.56
N GLN A 58 5.37 10.68 -8.06
CA GLN A 58 6.65 11.20 -7.58
C GLN A 58 7.81 11.01 -8.56
N ASP A 59 7.52 10.55 -9.79
CA ASP A 59 8.54 10.19 -10.79
C ASP A 59 9.51 9.10 -10.31
N ASN A 60 9.10 8.31 -9.31
CA ASN A 60 9.90 7.22 -8.75
C ASN A 60 9.46 5.88 -9.37
N LEU A 61 9.74 5.75 -10.67
CA LEU A 61 9.37 4.56 -11.45
C LEU A 61 10.01 3.27 -10.92
N LYS A 62 11.18 3.38 -10.29
CA LYS A 62 11.87 2.22 -9.71
C LYS A 62 11.00 1.52 -8.65
N GLU A 63 10.45 2.29 -7.72
CA GLU A 63 9.58 1.72 -6.68
C GLU A 63 8.21 1.33 -7.24
N ALA A 64 7.68 2.07 -8.21
CA ALA A 64 6.45 1.68 -8.90
C ALA A 64 6.59 0.29 -9.57
N PHE A 65 7.68 0.05 -10.30
CA PHE A 65 7.94 -1.26 -10.91
C PHE A 65 8.21 -2.35 -9.87
N ARG A 66 8.86 -2.03 -8.75
CA ARG A 66 9.01 -2.99 -7.65
C ARG A 66 7.65 -3.51 -7.16
N TYR A 67 6.68 -2.62 -6.96
CA TYR A 67 5.33 -3.00 -6.52
C TYR A 67 4.53 -3.71 -7.61
N HIS A 68 4.71 -3.34 -8.87
CA HIS A 68 4.17 -4.08 -10.01
C HIS A 68 4.65 -5.54 -10.03
N ASP A 69 5.96 -5.76 -9.86
CA ASP A 69 6.53 -7.10 -9.87
C ASP A 69 6.08 -7.92 -8.67
N GLU A 70 5.99 -7.31 -7.48
CA GLU A 70 5.44 -7.94 -6.27
C GLU A 70 3.97 -8.33 -6.47
N MET A 71 3.17 -7.46 -7.10
CA MET A 71 1.76 -7.70 -7.43
C MET A 71 1.60 -8.91 -8.37
N LEU A 72 2.46 -9.06 -9.38
CA LEU A 72 2.46 -10.22 -10.28
C LEU A 72 2.87 -11.51 -9.57
N GLN A 73 3.85 -11.47 -8.68
CA GLN A 73 4.32 -12.65 -7.93
C GLN A 73 3.23 -13.25 -7.04
N ILE A 74 2.32 -12.44 -6.50
CA ILE A 74 1.19 -12.89 -5.69
C ILE A 74 -0.06 -13.23 -6.52
N GLY A 75 0.02 -13.11 -7.85
CA GLY A 75 -1.04 -13.51 -8.77
C GLY A 75 -2.09 -12.45 -9.09
N PHE A 76 -1.85 -11.18 -8.76
CA PHE A 76 -2.71 -10.09 -9.21
C PHE A 76 -2.17 -9.52 -10.53
N VAL A 77 -3.09 -9.19 -11.45
CA VAL A 77 -2.76 -8.55 -12.73
C VAL A 77 -3.10 -7.06 -12.64
N PRO A 78 -2.14 -6.15 -12.92
CA PRO A 78 -2.40 -4.72 -13.03
C PRO A 78 -3.52 -4.42 -14.03
N ASP A 79 -4.29 -3.35 -13.82
CA ASP A 79 -5.22 -2.91 -14.86
C ASP A 79 -4.40 -2.24 -15.97
N ASP A 80 -4.44 -2.78 -17.19
CA ASP A 80 -3.72 -2.29 -18.38
C ASP A 80 -4.32 -0.99 -18.95
N ASN A 81 -4.68 -0.03 -18.10
CA ASN A 81 -5.16 1.28 -18.53
C ASN A 81 -3.98 2.26 -18.65
N PHE A 82 -3.28 2.20 -19.78
CA PHE A 82 -2.24 3.15 -20.18
C PHE A 82 -2.82 4.41 -20.85
#